data_AF-A0AAV9AB15-F1
#
_entry.id   AF-A0AAV9AB15-F1
#
_cell.length_a   1.000
_cell.length_b   1.000
_cell.length_c   1.000
_cell.angle_alpha   90.00
_cell.angle_beta   90.00
_cell.angle_gamma   90.00
#
_symmetry.space_group_name_H-M   'P 1'
#
loop_
_entity.id
_entity.type
_entity.pdbx_description
1 polymer ?
#
loop_
_entity_poly.entity_id
_entity_poly.type
_entity_poly.pdbx_seq_one_letter_code
_entity_poly.pdbx_strand_id
1 'polypeptide(L)'
;MMMVMTEEQIEILRHQIVAYTIISEQLCEMYKSFIVQQEDSFGTGEEDLYCDPLMESEAHKIAWRQRWAPTPAQFQILENLFIQDSRTPSKQKIKEITIALAQHGPIAESNVHNWFQNRKAKSKKKKRSASQFTTK
;
A
#
# COMPACT_ATOMS: atom_id res chain seq x y z
N MET A 1 25.22 20.20 -20.70
CA MET A 1 25.83 20.58 -19.40
C MET A 1 24.94 20.03 -18.30
N MET A 2 25.30 18.89 -17.70
CA MET A 2 24.50 18.31 -16.60
C MET A 2 24.78 19.14 -15.33
N MET A 3 23.71 19.61 -14.66
CA MET A 3 23.80 20.22 -13.33
C MET A 3 24.24 19.13 -12.35
N VAL A 4 25.55 18.99 -12.14
CA VAL A 4 26.11 18.15 -11.07
C VAL A 4 25.79 18.87 -9.76
N MET A 5 25.08 18.21 -8.85
CA MET A 5 24.81 18.74 -7.50
C MET A 5 26.10 19.25 -6.85
N THR A 6 26.02 20.41 -6.19
CA THR A 6 27.17 20.98 -5.49
C THR A 6 27.58 20.08 -4.31
N GLU A 7 28.84 20.15 -3.91
CA GLU A 7 29.41 19.30 -2.85
C GLU A 7 28.64 19.43 -1.52
N GLU A 8 28.22 20.65 -1.19
CA GLU A 8 27.35 20.94 -0.04
C GLU A 8 25.96 20.28 -0.15
N GLN A 9 25.34 20.29 -1.34
CA GLN A 9 24.05 19.64 -1.57
C GLN A 9 24.18 18.11 -1.47
N ILE A 10 25.29 17.55 -1.95
CA ILE A 10 25.61 16.13 -1.81
C ILE A 10 25.78 15.77 -0.33
N GLU A 11 26.44 16.62 0.45
CA GLU A 11 26.65 16.39 1.87
C GLU A 11 25.36 16.48 2.69
N ILE A 12 24.47 17.44 2.38
CA ILE A 12 23.12 17.52 2.96
C ILE A 12 22.32 16.26 2.64
N LEU A 13 22.35 15.79 1.39
CA LEU A 13 21.65 14.57 0.99
C LEU A 13 22.20 13.35 1.72
N ARG A 14 23.51 13.24 1.90
CA ARG A 14 24.12 12.15 2.69
C ARG A 14 23.62 12.16 4.14
N HIS A 15 23.59 13.32 4.78
CA HIS A 15 23.05 13.47 6.13
C HIS A 15 21.57 13.09 6.19
N GLN A 16 20.76 13.51 5.22
CA GLN A 16 19.34 13.15 5.15
C GLN A 16 19.12 11.65 4.94
N ILE A 17 19.92 11.02 4.08
CA ILE A 17 19.87 9.57 3.85
C ILE A 17 20.19 8.83 5.16
N VAL A 18 21.26 9.21 5.84
CA VAL A 18 21.67 8.59 7.11
C VAL A 18 20.61 8.79 8.20
N ALA A 19 20.04 9.99 8.32
CA ALA A 19 18.97 10.25 9.28
C ALA A 19 17.73 9.40 8.97
N TYR A 20 17.35 9.29 7.69
CA TYR A 20 16.23 8.46 7.27
C TYR A 20 16.48 6.98 7.57
N THR A 21 17.68 6.45 7.27
CA THR A 21 18.01 5.04 7.55
C THR A 21 17.87 4.74 9.04
N ILE A 22 18.45 5.58 9.90
CA ILE A 22 18.41 5.39 11.36
C ILE A 22 16.97 5.42 11.88
N ILE A 23 16.19 6.43 11.47
CA ILE A 23 14.79 6.55 11.92
C ILE A 23 13.96 5.36 11.42
N SER A 24 14.15 4.94 10.17
CA SER A 24 13.41 3.81 9.60
C SER A 24 13.75 2.48 10.27
N GLU A 25 15.01 2.26 10.65
CA GLU A 25 15.48 1.09 11.39
C GLU A 25 14.89 1.06 12.81
N GLN A 26 14.99 2.17 13.56
CA GLN A 26 14.42 2.27 14.91
C GLN A 26 12.91 2.03 14.92
N LEU A 27 12.20 2.59 13.94
CA LEU A 27 10.77 2.32 13.78
C LEU A 27 10.52 0.82 13.56
N CYS A 28 11.29 0.17 12.68
CA CYS A 28 11.16 -1.26 12.42
C CYS A 28 11.42 -2.12 13.67
N GLU A 29 12.44 -1.78 14.46
CA GLU A 29 12.74 -2.46 15.74
C GLU A 29 11.61 -2.29 16.74
N MET A 30 11.09 -1.07 16.91
CA MET A 30 9.94 -0.80 17.76
C MET A 30 8.70 -1.61 17.33
N TYR A 31 8.45 -1.74 16.02
CA TYR A 31 7.36 -2.59 15.51
C TYR A 31 7.58 -4.06 15.85
N LYS A 32 8.80 -4.58 15.69
CA LYS A 32 9.11 -5.97 16.04
C LYS A 32 8.91 -6.24 17.52
N SER A 33 9.38 -5.35 18.41
CA SER A 33 9.17 -5.53 19.86
C SER A 33 7.71 -5.44 20.26
N PHE A 34 6.92 -4.56 19.61
CA PHE A 34 5.49 -4.45 19.86
C PHE A 34 4.71 -5.70 19.46
N ILE A 35 5.07 -6.32 18.32
CA ILE A 35 4.46 -7.59 17.87
C ILE A 35 4.84 -8.75 18.80
N VAL A 36 6.10 -8.82 19.25
CA VAL A 36 6.57 -9.88 20.16
C VAL A 36 5.85 -9.82 21.52
N GLN A 37 5.54 -8.62 22.04
CA GLN A 37 4.76 -8.45 23.27
C GLN A 37 3.28 -8.90 23.15
N GLN A 38 2.72 -8.90 21.93
CA GLN A 38 1.35 -9.37 21.68
C GLN A 38 1.26 -10.91 21.68
N GLU A 39 2.30 -11.62 21.24
CA GLU A 39 2.30 -13.09 21.21
C GLU A 39 2.53 -13.73 22.59
N ASP A 40 3.32 -13.10 23.48
CA ASP A 40 3.51 -13.58 24.86
C ASP A 40 2.27 -13.38 25.77
N SER A 41 1.29 -12.58 25.35
CA SER A 41 0.02 -12.40 26.08
C SER A 41 -1.07 -13.40 25.68
N PHE A 42 -0.85 -14.24 24.66
CA PHE A 42 -1.80 -15.28 24.26
C PHE A 42 -1.27 -16.70 24.53
N GLY A 43 -0.59 -16.86 25.67
CA GLY A 43 -0.27 -18.16 26.25
C GLY A 43 -1.36 -18.58 27.24
N THR A 44 -2.07 -19.67 26.91
CA THR A 44 -2.90 -20.53 27.78
C THR A 44 -4.14 -19.93 28.46
N GLY A 45 -5.33 -20.42 28.09
CA GLY A 45 -6.53 -20.33 28.92
C GLY A 45 -7.85 -20.37 28.14
N GLU A 46 -8.63 -21.41 28.38
CA GLU A 46 -10.03 -21.58 27.97
C GLU A 46 -10.96 -20.44 28.42
N GLU A 47 -12.04 -20.25 27.65
CA GLU A 47 -13.38 -19.78 28.06
C GLU A 47 -13.49 -18.76 29.22
N ASP A 48 -13.85 -17.50 28.96
CA ASP A 48 -15.05 -16.87 29.56
C ASP A 48 -15.36 -15.49 28.95
N LEU A 49 -16.63 -15.11 29.03
CA LEU A 49 -17.26 -13.92 28.47
C LEU A 49 -16.88 -12.60 29.17
N TYR A 50 -16.93 -11.54 28.35
CA TYR A 50 -17.19 -10.13 28.68
C TYR A 50 -16.03 -9.29 29.24
N CYS A 51 -15.55 -8.35 28.42
CA CYS A 51 -14.85 -7.16 28.92
C CYS A 51 -15.21 -5.92 28.08
N ASP A 52 -16.19 -5.18 28.61
CA ASP A 52 -16.40 -3.73 28.61
C ASP A 52 -16.01 -2.86 27.37
N PRO A 53 -16.98 -2.28 26.63
CA PRO A 53 -16.76 -1.40 25.46
C PRO A 53 -16.10 -0.02 25.68
N LEU A 54 -15.45 0.29 26.81
CA LEU A 54 -15.17 1.68 27.18
C LEU A 54 -13.71 2.17 27.04
N MET A 55 -12.82 1.46 26.34
CA MET A 55 -11.48 2.00 26.05
C MET A 55 -10.77 1.46 24.79
N GLU A 56 -11.48 1.26 23.67
CA GLU A 56 -10.79 1.13 22.38
C GLU A 56 -10.43 2.52 21.82
N SER A 57 -9.29 3.02 22.28
CA SER A 57 -8.46 4.01 21.60
C SER A 57 -8.48 3.78 20.08
N GLU A 58 -9.15 4.68 19.35
CA GLU A 58 -9.18 4.73 17.89
C GLU A 58 -7.78 4.86 17.25
N ALA A 59 -6.72 5.04 18.06
CA ALA A 59 -5.34 5.03 17.59
C ALA A 59 -4.84 3.61 17.22
N HIS A 60 -5.46 2.53 17.73
CA HIS A 60 -4.93 1.16 17.59
C HIS A 60 -5.40 0.41 16.32
N LYS A 61 -6.32 1.00 15.51
CA LYS A 61 -6.71 0.45 14.19
C LYS A 61 -5.99 1.09 13.00
N ILE A 62 -5.11 2.06 13.25
CA ILE A 62 -4.02 2.41 12.32
C ILE A 62 -2.82 1.50 12.62
N ALA A 63 -3.08 0.23 12.98
CA ALA A 63 -2.14 -0.86 12.77
C ALA A 63 -1.82 -0.87 11.28
N TRP A 64 -0.81 -0.07 10.94
CA TRP A 64 0.02 -0.01 9.77
C TRP A 64 -0.34 -1.11 8.78
N ARG A 65 -1.46 -0.91 8.07
CA ARG A 65 -1.90 -1.89 7.08
C ARG A 65 -0.78 -1.91 6.06
N GLN A 66 -0.02 -3.00 6.05
CA GLN A 66 1.04 -3.18 5.09
C GLN A 66 0.46 -2.91 3.72
N ARG A 67 0.92 -1.82 3.09
CA ARG A 67 0.36 -1.39 1.80
C ARG A 67 0.73 -2.47 0.81
N TRP A 68 -0.29 -3.06 0.19
CA TRP A 68 -0.08 -4.05 -0.85
C TRP A 68 0.75 -3.42 -1.98
N ALA A 69 1.92 -4.02 -2.21
CA ALA A 69 2.78 -3.72 -3.35
C ALA A 69 2.61 -4.87 -4.36
N PRO A 70 1.98 -4.63 -5.53
CA PRO A 70 1.79 -5.68 -6.52
C PRO A 70 3.14 -6.19 -7.02
N THR A 71 3.25 -7.50 -7.22
CA THR A 71 4.41 -8.08 -7.90
C THR A 71 4.42 -7.67 -9.39
N PRO A 72 5.57 -7.69 -10.08
CA PRO A 72 5.63 -7.35 -11.50
C PRO A 72 4.66 -8.17 -12.36
N ALA A 73 4.52 -9.47 -12.07
CA ALA A 73 3.58 -10.36 -12.74
C ALA A 73 2.12 -9.94 -12.49
N GLN A 74 1.76 -9.64 -11.23
CA GLN A 74 0.42 -9.17 -10.89
C GLN A 74 0.07 -7.86 -11.61
N PHE A 75 1.03 -6.93 -11.68
CA PHE A 75 0.86 -5.66 -12.37
C PHE A 75 0.59 -5.85 -13.88
N GLN A 76 1.36 -6.71 -14.55
CA GLN A 76 1.18 -6.99 -15.98
C GLN A 76 -0.19 -7.58 -16.29
N ILE A 77 -0.66 -8.53 -15.47
CA ILE A 77 -1.98 -9.15 -15.64
C ILE A 77 -3.09 -8.11 -15.46
N LEU A 78 -3.02 -7.28 -14.41
CA LEU A 78 -3.99 -6.22 -14.17
C LEU A 78 -4.05 -5.20 -15.31
N GLU A 79 -2.90 -4.83 -15.88
CA GLU A 79 -2.84 -3.90 -17.01
C GLU A 79 -3.46 -4.51 -18.28
N ASN A 80 -3.14 -5.76 -18.59
CA ASN A 80 -3.70 -6.47 -19.75
C ASN A 80 -5.23 -6.57 -19.66
N LEU A 81 -5.75 -6.93 -18.47
CA LEU A 81 -7.19 -7.00 -18.21
C LEU A 81 -7.87 -5.65 -18.38
N PHE A 82 -7.24 -4.56 -17.93
CA PHE A 82 -7.79 -3.21 -18.07
C PHE A 82 -7.85 -2.73 -19.53
N ILE A 83 -6.86 -3.09 -20.34
CA ILE A 83 -6.83 -2.76 -21.78
C ILE A 83 -7.94 -3.51 -22.52
N GLN A 84 -8.16 -4.78 -22.18
CA GLN A 84 -9.20 -5.62 -22.79
C GLN A 84 -10.61 -5.16 -22.38
N ASP A 85 -10.82 -4.94 -21.08
CA ASP A 85 -12.12 -4.59 -20.51
C ASP A 85 -12.03 -3.29 -19.72
N SER A 86 -12.25 -2.15 -20.40
CA SER A 86 -12.25 -0.82 -19.77
C SER A 86 -13.45 -0.54 -18.85
N ARG A 87 -14.36 -1.51 -18.69
CA ARG A 87 -15.54 -1.41 -17.81
C ARG A 87 -15.16 -1.77 -16.38
N THR A 88 -15.87 -1.19 -15.41
CA THR A 88 -15.71 -1.57 -14.00
C THR A 88 -15.99 -3.07 -13.86
N PRO A 89 -15.02 -3.88 -13.39
CA PRO A 89 -15.25 -5.32 -13.25
C PRO A 89 -16.37 -5.58 -12.24
N SER A 90 -17.25 -6.52 -12.54
CA SER A 90 -18.31 -6.95 -11.62
C SER A 90 -17.69 -7.58 -10.36
N LYS A 91 -18.46 -7.69 -9.26
CA LYS A 91 -18.00 -8.37 -8.04
C LYS A 91 -17.48 -9.79 -8.33
N GLN A 92 -18.16 -10.51 -9.21
CA GLN A 92 -17.72 -11.85 -9.62
C GLN A 92 -16.38 -11.81 -10.36
N LYS A 93 -16.21 -10.85 -11.27
CA LYS A 93 -14.96 -10.71 -12.01
C LYS A 93 -13.79 -10.32 -11.10
N ILE A 94 -14.03 -9.50 -10.09
CA ILE A 94 -13.03 -9.16 -9.07
C ILE A 94 -12.55 -10.42 -8.33
N LYS A 95 -13.47 -11.33 -7.97
CA LYS A 95 -13.11 -12.61 -7.34
C LYS A 95 -12.26 -13.48 -8.25
N GLU A 96 -12.67 -13.66 -9.51
CA GLU A 96 -11.91 -14.43 -10.51
C GLU A 96 -10.49 -13.87 -10.69
N ILE A 97 -10.37 -12.55 -10.83
CA ILE A 97 -9.07 -11.88 -10.99
C ILE A 97 -8.21 -12.07 -9.74
N THR A 98 -8.80 -11.96 -8.55
CA THR A 98 -8.08 -12.15 -7.28
C THR A 98 -7.51 -13.57 -7.18
N ILE A 99 -8.29 -14.59 -7.53
CA ILE A 99 -7.84 -15.99 -7.53
C ILE A 99 -6.68 -16.19 -8.51
N ALA A 100 -6.78 -15.64 -9.73
CA ALA A 100 -5.70 -15.73 -10.71
C ALA A 100 -4.41 -15.04 -10.24
N LEU A 101 -4.54 -13.86 -9.62
CA LEU A 101 -3.41 -13.07 -9.13
C LEU A 101 -2.77 -13.63 -7.85
N ALA A 102 -3.53 -14.39 -7.05
CA ALA A 102 -3.05 -15.01 -5.82
C ALA A 102 -1.93 -16.04 -6.09
N GLN A 103 -1.88 -16.63 -7.29
CA GLN A 103 -0.79 -17.52 -7.71
C GLN A 103 0.57 -16.80 -7.81
N HIS A 104 0.55 -15.48 -7.95
CA HIS A 104 1.74 -14.64 -8.16
C HIS A 104 2.13 -13.82 -6.92
N GLY A 105 1.45 -14.03 -5.78
CA GLY A 105 1.73 -13.35 -4.50
C GLY A 105 0.46 -12.98 -3.72
N PRO A 106 0.60 -12.48 -2.48
CA PRO A 106 -0.53 -12.11 -1.64
C PRO A 106 -1.33 -10.97 -2.25
N ILE A 107 -2.66 -11.13 -2.30
CA ILE A 107 -3.60 -10.13 -2.82
C ILE A 107 -4.99 -10.38 -2.24
N ALA A 108 -5.74 -9.32 -1.94
CA ALA A 108 -7.14 -9.38 -1.56
C ALA A 108 -8.05 -8.74 -2.62
N GLU A 109 -9.34 -9.07 -2.60
CA GLU A 109 -10.34 -8.49 -3.53
C GLU A 109 -10.37 -6.96 -3.46
N SER A 110 -10.16 -6.38 -2.27
CA SER A 110 -10.10 -4.93 -2.05
C SER A 110 -8.94 -4.29 -2.81
N ASN A 111 -7.80 -4.97 -2.96
CA ASN A 111 -6.66 -4.50 -3.73
C ASN A 111 -7.01 -4.41 -5.21
N VAL A 112 -7.63 -5.46 -5.76
CA VAL A 112 -8.08 -5.50 -7.16
C VAL A 112 -9.10 -4.40 -7.41
N HIS A 113 -10.15 -4.30 -6.58
CA HIS A 113 -11.16 -3.24 -6.69
C HIS A 113 -10.51 -1.85 -6.70
N ASN A 114 -9.65 -1.55 -5.72
CA ASN A 114 -9.00 -0.25 -5.60
C ASN A 114 -8.06 0.03 -6.77
N TRP A 115 -7.36 -0.97 -7.29
CA TRP A 115 -6.49 -0.81 -8.44
C TRP A 115 -7.27 -0.36 -9.68
N PHE A 116 -8.41 -1.00 -9.99
CA PHE A 116 -9.26 -0.63 -11.12
C PHE A 116 -9.86 0.77 -10.96
N GLN A 117 -10.32 1.12 -9.75
CA GLN A 117 -10.83 2.47 -9.46
C GLN A 117 -9.73 3.54 -9.65
N ASN A 118 -8.53 3.29 -9.13
CA ASN A 118 -7.39 4.19 -9.28
C ASN A 118 -6.95 4.33 -10.74
N ARG A 119 -6.94 3.24 -11.51
CA ARG A 119 -6.59 3.26 -12.94
C ARG A 119 -7.57 4.13 -13.72
N LYS A 120 -8.87 3.99 -13.47
CA LYS A 120 -9.91 4.81 -14.09
C LYS A 120 -9.81 6.29 -13.71
N ALA A 121 -9.57 6.59 -12.43
CA ALA A 121 -9.38 7.96 -11.95
C ALA A 121 -8.18 8.64 -12.63
N LYS A 122 -7.05 7.93 -12.76
CA LYS A 122 -5.86 8.41 -13.49
C LYS A 122 -6.17 8.68 -14.96
N SER A 123 -6.88 7.79 -15.65
CA SER A 123 -7.31 7.99 -17.05
C SER A 123 -8.22 9.21 -17.21
N LYS A 124 -9.15 9.46 -16.28
CA LYS A 124 -10.00 10.66 -16.28
C LYS A 124 -9.20 11.94 -16.03
N LYS A 125 -8.24 11.92 -15.09
CA LYS A 125 -7.36 13.07 -14.80
C LYS A 125 -6.47 13.41 -16.00
N LYS A 126 -5.89 12.41 -16.67
CA LYS A 126 -5.07 12.60 -17.87
C LYS A 126 -5.83 13.27 -19.03
N LYS A 127 -7.13 12.95 -19.19
CA LYS A 127 -8.01 13.62 -20.17
C LYS A 127 -8.26 15.09 -19.82
N ARG A 128 -8.48 15.41 -18.54
CA ARG A 128 -8.72 16.79 -18.07
C ARG A 128 -7.47 17.66 -18.14
N SER A 129 -6.29 17.12 -17.84
CA SER A 129 -5.03 17.86 -17.98
C SER A 129 -4.63 18.08 -19.44
N ALA A 130 -5.01 17.17 -20.36
CA ALA A 130 -4.77 17.36 -21.79
C ALA A 130 -5.63 18.49 -22.39
N SER A 131 -6.83 18.73 -21.86
CA SER A 131 -7.72 19.84 -22.29
C SER A 131 -7.35 21.21 -21.73
N GLN A 132 -6.39 21.32 -20.81
CA GLN A 132 -5.96 22.59 -20.23
C GLN A 132 -4.77 23.24 -20.96
N PHE A 133 -4.18 22.57 -21.96
CA PHE A 133 -3.04 23.09 -22.73
C PHE A 133 -3.41 23.65 -24.11
N THR A 134 -4.70 23.87 -24.39
CA THR A 134 -5.17 24.46 -25.66
C THR A 134 -6.07 25.68 -25.43
N THR A 135 -5.51 26.75 -24.87
CA THR A 135 -6.04 28.11 -25.09
C THR A 135 -4.85 29.06 -24.98
N LYS A 136 -4.36 29.51 -26.13
CA LYS A 136 -3.59 30.74 -26.29
C LYS A 136 -4.49 31.73 -27.01
#